data_AF-A0A353R2V1-F1
#
_entry.id   AF-A0A353R2V1-F1
#
_cell.length_a   1.000
_cell.length_b   1.000
_cell.length_c   1.000
_cell.angle_alpha   90.00
_cell.angle_beta   90.00
_cell.angle_gamma   90.00
#
_symmetry.space_group_name_H-M   'P 1'
#
loop_
_entity.id
_entity.type
_entity.pdbx_description
1 polymer ?
#
loop_
_entity_poly.entity_id
_entity_poly.type
_entity_poly.pdbx_seq_one_letter_code
_entity_poly.pdbx_strand_id
1 'polypeptide(L)'
;MAITRTHALGLNAPGLFCRTDPLGEFSLRPLVPEQDAWQVQRWTSAPYARYWGMPESSVSDVAAFYAELKAKSGCAAYIGLFNDAPAFLVERYDPATDPVGGCYSVRPGDVGMHLLIAPADQPLHGFSLAVMRTVMAYLFSLPGTRRVVVEPDWRNHKIHALNRRVGFIHRQVVQMGEKTAYLAFCTRDQFEAACRWRTALANQDTPVATADAVQMIDSMHWQTANRALVRKALAEFSHERIVRPLRTGRQGEWGHYELTSPDGAVRYTFKARRLPLDHWDIDPASIQRRVHGEPGVLDAAEFIVEFAETLGIKPQNLPVYVEEIAATAAARARKYQACPWSAEELAGADLQTIETAMTEGHPAFIANSGRIGFDARDMQRYAPEAAAPMQLVWLAAHRSRARFTGSRDLDYQQLMGEELDLTTRRRFEQQLTDQGRAPEDYLWIPVHPWQWVNKLSHLYAGELATGDLVYLGPGDDAYLAQQSIRTLFNISNPGKRYVKMALSVLNMGFTRGLSADYMQTNPAVNDWVAKLVAEDAELQRQGFSVLRE
;
A
#
# COMPACT_ATOMS: atom_id res chain seq x y z
N MET A 1 -9.08 -12.14 -11.23
CA MET A 1 -8.94 -13.57 -11.53
C MET A 1 -10.21 -14.26 -11.08
N ALA A 2 -11.00 -14.76 -12.04
CA ALA A 2 -12.30 -15.36 -11.77
C ALA A 2 -12.14 -16.78 -11.19
N ILE A 3 -12.88 -17.07 -10.13
CA ILE A 3 -13.02 -18.40 -9.55
C ILE A 3 -14.01 -19.15 -10.46
N THR A 4 -13.53 -20.01 -11.35
CA THR A 4 -14.39 -20.75 -12.28
C THR A 4 -14.89 -22.05 -11.64
N ARG A 5 -16.20 -22.29 -11.77
CA ARG A 5 -16.92 -23.47 -11.29
C ARG A 5 -16.47 -24.76 -11.99
N THR A 6 -16.65 -25.84 -11.23
CA THR A 6 -16.47 -27.26 -11.53
C THR A 6 -17.19 -27.70 -12.82
N HIS A 7 -16.45 -28.35 -13.73
CA HIS A 7 -17.02 -29.21 -14.78
C HIS A 7 -16.52 -30.65 -14.61
N ALA A 8 -17.43 -31.60 -14.74
CA ALA A 8 -17.22 -33.03 -14.52
C ALA A 8 -16.84 -33.75 -15.81
N LEU A 9 -15.77 -34.57 -15.78
CA LEU A 9 -15.50 -35.65 -16.72
C LEU A 9 -14.81 -36.83 -16.00
N GLY A 10 -15.47 -38.00 -16.01
CA GLY A 10 -14.91 -39.36 -16.10
C GLY A 10 -13.83 -39.88 -15.16
N LEU A 11 -14.25 -40.69 -14.16
CA LEU A 11 -13.58 -41.88 -13.59
C LEU A 11 -12.09 -41.77 -13.18
N ASN A 12 -11.79 -40.87 -12.25
CA ASN A 12 -10.91 -41.02 -11.09
C ASN A 12 -11.28 -39.85 -10.16
N ALA A 13 -11.41 -40.07 -8.84
CA ALA A 13 -12.11 -39.16 -7.93
C ALA A 13 -11.78 -37.66 -8.18
N PRO A 14 -12.78 -36.79 -8.46
CA PRO A 14 -12.50 -35.39 -8.75
C PRO A 14 -11.86 -34.72 -7.52
N GLY A 15 -10.80 -33.95 -7.75
CA GLY A 15 -10.17 -33.15 -6.71
C GLY A 15 -11.21 -32.29 -5.98
N LEU A 16 -11.15 -32.28 -4.65
CA LEU A 16 -12.03 -31.53 -3.76
C LEU A 16 -11.99 -30.02 -4.05
N PHE A 17 -10.82 -29.53 -4.48
CA PHE A 17 -10.57 -28.14 -4.81
C PHE A 17 -9.46 -28.07 -5.87
N CYS A 18 -9.57 -27.15 -6.81
CA CYS A 18 -8.55 -26.88 -7.81
C CYS A 18 -8.33 -25.37 -7.96
N ARG A 19 -7.07 -24.96 -8.13
CA ARG A 19 -6.67 -23.59 -8.47
C ARG A 19 -5.57 -23.61 -9.52
N THR A 20 -5.76 -22.83 -10.58
CA THR A 20 -4.70 -22.53 -11.54
C THR A 20 -3.81 -21.38 -11.05
N ASP A 21 -2.51 -21.55 -11.20
CA ASP A 21 -1.47 -20.55 -10.91
C ASP A 21 -0.56 -20.43 -12.15
N PRO A 22 0.17 -19.32 -12.37
CA PRO A 22 1.15 -19.25 -13.46
C PRO A 22 2.18 -20.37 -13.47
N LEU A 23 2.44 -21.02 -12.33
CA LEU A 23 3.34 -22.18 -12.24
C LEU A 23 2.71 -23.50 -12.73
N GLY A 24 1.38 -23.61 -12.78
CA GLY A 24 0.67 -24.84 -13.12
C GLY A 24 -0.61 -25.03 -12.31
N GLU A 25 -1.17 -26.24 -12.37
CA GLU A 25 -2.40 -26.60 -11.66
C GLU A 25 -2.10 -27.13 -10.26
N PHE A 26 -2.82 -26.62 -9.26
CA PHE A 26 -2.78 -27.10 -7.88
C PHE A 26 -4.15 -27.64 -7.49
N SER A 27 -4.22 -28.86 -6.98
CA SER A 27 -5.48 -29.45 -6.50
C SER A 27 -5.32 -30.11 -5.14
N LEU A 28 -6.44 -30.33 -4.46
CA LEU A 28 -6.51 -31.02 -3.18
C LEU A 28 -7.42 -32.24 -3.31
N ARG A 29 -7.01 -33.38 -2.77
CA ARG A 29 -7.88 -34.54 -2.56
C ARG A 29 -7.81 -35.00 -1.10
N PRO A 30 -8.88 -35.60 -0.55
CA PRO A 30 -8.80 -36.24 0.76
C PRO A 30 -7.65 -37.26 0.80
N LEU A 31 -6.93 -37.28 1.93
CA LEU A 31 -5.93 -38.29 2.19
C LEU A 31 -6.62 -39.65 2.44
N VAL A 32 -6.10 -40.70 1.81
CA VAL A 32 -6.53 -42.08 1.97
C VAL A 32 -5.44 -42.82 2.75
N PRO A 33 -5.61 -43.07 4.06
CA PRO A 33 -4.53 -43.55 4.92
C PRO A 33 -3.84 -44.81 4.39
N GLU A 34 -4.60 -45.76 3.85
CA GLU A 34 -4.06 -47.02 3.35
C GLU A 34 -3.21 -46.85 2.07
N GLN A 35 -3.47 -45.81 1.28
CA GLN A 35 -2.79 -45.57 0.00
C GLN A 35 -1.66 -44.56 0.13
N ASP A 36 -1.85 -43.53 0.96
CA ASP A 36 -0.96 -42.37 1.02
C ASP A 36 0.09 -42.48 2.12
N ALA A 37 -0.10 -43.35 3.14
CA ALA A 37 0.79 -43.42 4.29
C ALA A 37 2.26 -43.66 3.93
N TRP A 38 2.54 -44.46 2.89
CA TRP A 38 3.91 -44.68 2.44
C TRP A 38 4.58 -43.39 1.97
N GLN A 39 3.87 -42.57 1.18
CA GLN A 39 4.41 -41.32 0.68
C GLN A 39 4.53 -40.28 1.79
N VAL A 40 3.50 -40.17 2.63
CA VAL A 40 3.47 -39.24 3.77
C VAL A 40 4.59 -39.56 4.75
N GLN A 41 4.80 -40.83 5.09
CA GLN A 41 5.88 -41.27 5.97
C GLN A 41 7.25 -40.83 5.45
N ARG A 42 7.50 -40.92 4.13
CA ARG A 42 8.76 -40.45 3.52
C ARG A 42 8.94 -38.95 3.64
N TRP A 43 7.86 -38.17 3.58
CA TRP A 43 7.92 -36.72 3.77
C TRP A 43 8.15 -36.37 5.23
N THR A 44 7.42 -36.98 6.16
CA THR A 44 7.45 -36.62 7.58
C THR A 44 8.69 -37.13 8.32
N SER A 45 9.31 -38.21 7.84
CA SER A 45 10.56 -38.76 8.38
C SER A 45 11.82 -38.04 7.89
N ALA A 46 11.71 -37.23 6.83
CA ALA A 46 12.86 -36.56 6.26
C ALA A 46 13.35 -35.40 7.15
N PRO A 47 14.67 -35.09 7.18
CA PRO A 47 15.23 -34.06 8.07
C PRO A 47 14.60 -32.66 7.92
N TYR A 48 14.09 -32.33 6.73
CA TYR A 48 13.44 -31.03 6.48
C TYR A 48 12.11 -30.90 7.24
N ALA A 49 11.44 -32.01 7.52
CA ALA A 49 10.14 -32.10 8.19
C ALA A 49 10.26 -32.19 9.72
N ARG A 50 11.44 -31.90 10.30
CA ARG A 50 11.69 -31.95 11.76
C ARG A 50 10.67 -31.22 12.64
N TYR A 51 9.94 -30.25 12.10
CA TYR A 51 8.88 -29.52 12.81
C TYR A 51 7.49 -30.19 12.75
N TRP A 52 7.32 -31.26 11.97
CA TRP A 52 6.06 -32.01 11.82
C TRP A 52 5.80 -32.98 12.97
N GLY A 53 6.86 -33.44 13.66
CA GLY A 53 6.72 -34.27 14.87
C GLY A 53 6.55 -35.77 14.64
N MET A 54 6.88 -36.28 13.44
CA MET A 54 6.81 -37.72 13.12
C MET A 54 8.10 -38.29 12.48
N PRO A 55 9.31 -38.01 13.02
CA PRO A 55 10.57 -38.42 12.38
C PRO A 55 10.79 -39.95 12.39
N GLU A 56 10.30 -40.65 13.42
CA GLU A 56 10.55 -42.09 13.66
C GLU A 56 9.33 -42.98 13.38
N SER A 57 8.23 -42.40 12.88
CA SER A 57 7.00 -43.14 12.62
C SER A 57 7.16 -44.12 11.44
N SER A 58 6.69 -45.35 11.63
CA SER A 58 6.55 -46.33 10.56
C SER A 58 5.38 -45.98 9.64
N VAL A 59 5.30 -46.63 8.47
CA VAL A 59 4.15 -46.45 7.54
C VAL A 59 2.83 -46.84 8.22
N SER A 60 2.86 -47.86 9.09
CA SER A 60 1.68 -48.28 9.85
C SER A 60 1.25 -47.23 10.88
N ASP A 61 2.21 -46.58 11.55
CA ASP A 61 1.92 -45.52 12.53
C ASP A 61 1.29 -44.30 11.85
N VAL A 62 1.81 -43.93 10.67
CA VAL A 62 1.25 -42.84 9.84
C VAL A 62 -0.17 -43.18 9.37
N ALA A 63 -0.40 -44.41 8.90
CA ALA A 63 -1.74 -44.84 8.48
C ALA A 63 -2.74 -44.81 9.64
N ALA A 64 -2.35 -45.30 10.83
CA ALA A 64 -3.18 -45.28 12.02
C ALA A 64 -3.51 -43.84 12.46
N PHE A 65 -2.50 -42.97 12.52
CA PHE A 65 -2.69 -41.56 12.88
C PHE A 65 -3.70 -40.85 11.97
N TYR A 66 -3.57 -40.99 10.65
CA TYR A 66 -4.49 -40.34 9.73
C TYR A 66 -5.89 -40.99 9.69
N ALA A 67 -6.01 -42.28 10.01
CA ALA A 67 -7.30 -42.93 10.20
C ALA A 67 -8.03 -42.36 11.43
N GLU A 68 -7.32 -42.17 12.55
CA GLU A 68 -7.86 -41.53 13.76
C GLU A 68 -8.22 -40.06 13.51
N LEU A 69 -7.35 -39.30 12.84
CA LEU A 69 -7.61 -37.90 12.50
C LEU A 69 -8.85 -37.74 11.61
N LYS A 70 -9.07 -38.68 10.67
CA LYS A 70 -10.26 -38.71 9.81
C LYS A 70 -11.55 -39.03 10.58
N ALA A 71 -11.46 -39.81 11.65
CA ALA A 71 -12.59 -40.10 12.54
C ALA A 71 -12.92 -38.94 13.51
N LYS A 72 -11.96 -38.05 13.80
CA LYS A 72 -12.17 -36.90 14.68
C LYS A 72 -13.02 -35.82 13.98
N SER A 73 -14.16 -35.49 14.57
CA SER A 73 -15.03 -34.41 14.08
C SER A 73 -14.26 -33.08 14.01
N GLY A 74 -14.47 -32.32 12.95
CA GLY A 74 -13.79 -31.04 12.74
C GLY A 74 -12.39 -31.15 12.13
N CYS A 75 -11.78 -32.34 12.10
CA CYS A 75 -10.47 -32.58 11.50
C CYS A 75 -10.56 -33.17 10.09
N ALA A 76 -9.53 -32.93 9.27
CA ALA A 76 -9.36 -33.57 7.97
C ALA A 76 -7.91 -33.45 7.49
N ALA A 77 -7.44 -34.43 6.71
CA ALA A 77 -6.16 -34.36 6.02
C ALA A 77 -6.34 -34.49 4.51
N TYR A 78 -5.47 -33.81 3.76
CA TYR A 78 -5.52 -33.75 2.30
C TYR A 78 -4.13 -33.93 1.70
N ILE A 79 -4.08 -34.62 0.57
CA ILE A 79 -2.92 -34.63 -0.31
C ILE A 79 -3.13 -33.53 -1.36
N GLY A 80 -2.16 -32.63 -1.42
CA GLY A 80 -2.06 -31.60 -2.42
C GLY A 80 -1.27 -32.08 -3.63
N LEU A 81 -1.80 -31.83 -4.81
CA LEU A 81 -1.22 -32.20 -6.09
C LEU A 81 -0.72 -30.93 -6.81
N PHE A 82 0.39 -31.05 -7.53
CA PHE A 82 0.87 -30.07 -8.50
C PHE A 82 1.01 -30.78 -9.85
N ASN A 83 0.26 -30.33 -10.86
CA ASN A 83 0.14 -31.01 -12.16
C ASN A 83 -0.09 -32.54 -11.97
N ASP A 84 -1.12 -32.87 -11.19
CA ASP A 84 -1.54 -34.24 -10.83
C ASP A 84 -0.55 -35.08 -9.99
N ALA A 85 0.64 -34.58 -9.68
CA ALA A 85 1.61 -35.26 -8.83
C ALA A 85 1.52 -34.81 -7.36
N PRO A 86 1.51 -35.74 -6.37
CA PRO A 86 1.54 -35.37 -4.96
C PRO A 86 2.76 -34.53 -4.59
N ALA A 87 2.52 -33.38 -3.98
CA ALA A 87 3.55 -32.38 -3.74
C ALA A 87 3.46 -31.69 -2.37
N PHE A 88 2.35 -31.83 -1.64
CA PHE A 88 2.22 -31.30 -0.30
C PHE A 88 1.13 -32.01 0.50
N LEU A 89 1.18 -31.88 1.82
CA LEU A 89 0.25 -32.44 2.77
C LEU A 89 -0.35 -31.31 3.61
N VAL A 90 -1.65 -31.38 3.83
CA VAL A 90 -2.41 -30.37 4.56
C VAL A 90 -3.22 -31.05 5.65
N GLU A 91 -3.13 -30.53 6.86
CA GLU A 91 -4.05 -30.88 7.95
C GLU A 91 -4.93 -29.69 8.24
N ARG A 92 -6.22 -29.95 8.44
CA ARG A 92 -7.21 -29.01 8.94
C ARG A 92 -7.71 -29.54 10.26
N TYR A 93 -7.75 -28.70 11.28
CA TYR A 93 -8.25 -29.09 12.60
C TYR A 93 -9.16 -28.02 13.19
N ASP A 94 -9.99 -28.42 14.15
CA ASP A 94 -10.80 -27.49 14.96
C ASP A 94 -9.97 -27.03 16.17
N PRO A 95 -9.56 -25.75 16.24
CA PRO A 95 -8.77 -25.24 17.36
C PRO A 95 -9.43 -25.45 18.73
N ALA A 96 -10.75 -25.55 18.82
CA ALA A 96 -11.45 -25.79 20.10
C ALA A 96 -11.16 -27.17 20.69
N THR A 97 -10.73 -28.12 19.86
CA THR A 97 -10.43 -29.51 20.25
C THR A 97 -8.94 -29.85 20.17
N ASP A 98 -8.10 -28.84 19.96
CA ASP A 98 -6.66 -28.93 19.80
C ASP A 98 -5.94 -28.17 20.94
N PRO A 99 -4.75 -28.58 21.40
CA PRO A 99 -3.99 -27.86 22.41
C PRO A 99 -3.81 -26.36 22.14
N VAL A 100 -3.80 -25.93 20.87
CA VAL A 100 -3.71 -24.50 20.53
C VAL A 100 -4.91 -23.70 21.05
N GLY A 101 -6.08 -24.32 21.21
CA GLY A 101 -7.27 -23.69 21.77
C GLY A 101 -7.13 -23.29 23.24
N GLY A 102 -6.19 -23.89 23.97
CA GLY A 102 -5.82 -23.47 25.33
C GLY A 102 -4.98 -22.18 25.37
N CYS A 103 -4.44 -21.74 24.23
CA CYS A 103 -3.52 -20.61 24.15
C CYS A 103 -4.20 -19.27 23.79
N TYR A 104 -5.48 -19.29 23.40
CA TYR A 104 -6.25 -18.09 23.05
C TYR A 104 -7.76 -18.36 23.10
N SER A 105 -8.57 -17.32 23.14
CA SER A 105 -10.03 -17.46 23.04
C SER A 105 -10.46 -17.83 21.61
N VAL A 106 -10.75 -19.11 21.40
CA VAL A 106 -11.28 -19.65 20.13
C VAL A 106 -12.61 -18.99 19.78
N ARG A 107 -12.77 -18.58 18.53
CA ARG A 107 -13.98 -17.94 18.00
C ARG A 107 -14.72 -18.87 17.04
N PRO A 108 -16.05 -18.77 16.92
CA PRO A 108 -16.79 -19.48 15.88
C PRO A 108 -16.22 -19.20 14.48
N GLY A 109 -15.96 -20.26 13.73
CA GLY A 109 -15.37 -20.17 12.39
C GLY A 109 -13.85 -20.09 12.35
N ASP A 110 -13.16 -20.25 13.49
CA ASP A 110 -11.73 -20.52 13.52
C ASP A 110 -11.43 -21.91 12.97
N VAL A 111 -10.42 -22.00 12.11
CA VAL A 111 -9.93 -23.25 11.53
C VAL A 111 -8.42 -23.27 11.63
N GLY A 112 -7.87 -24.33 12.22
CA GLY A 112 -6.43 -24.54 12.28
C GLY A 112 -5.90 -25.23 11.03
N MET A 113 -4.64 -24.98 10.68
CA MET A 113 -3.98 -25.71 9.60
C MET A 113 -2.52 -26.06 9.88
N HIS A 114 -2.11 -27.23 9.39
CA HIS A 114 -0.70 -27.57 9.17
C HIS A 114 -0.41 -27.78 7.69
N LEU A 115 0.80 -27.43 7.27
CA LEU A 115 1.27 -27.58 5.90
C LEU A 115 2.67 -28.17 5.87
N LEU A 116 2.83 -29.27 5.15
CA LEU A 116 4.12 -29.84 4.80
C LEU A 116 4.25 -29.83 3.28
N ILE A 117 5.33 -29.27 2.76
CA ILE A 117 5.63 -29.28 1.33
C ILE A 117 6.63 -30.41 1.08
N ALA A 118 6.39 -31.24 0.07
CA ALA A 118 7.30 -32.29 -0.33
C ALA A 118 8.68 -31.71 -0.69
N PRO A 119 9.78 -32.43 -0.45
CA PRO A 119 11.08 -32.00 -0.91
C PRO A 119 11.09 -31.98 -2.45
N ALA A 120 11.78 -31.01 -3.03
CA ALA A 120 11.92 -30.88 -4.48
C ALA A 120 13.36 -31.16 -4.89
N ASP A 121 13.54 -32.01 -5.90
CA ASP A 121 14.86 -32.24 -6.52
C ASP A 121 15.34 -30.99 -7.28
N GLN A 122 14.40 -30.27 -7.92
CA GLN A 122 14.63 -28.98 -8.56
C GLN A 122 13.71 -27.92 -7.97
N PRO A 123 14.25 -26.94 -7.20
CA PRO A 123 13.44 -25.88 -6.61
C PRO A 123 12.74 -25.02 -7.67
N LEU A 124 11.41 -24.90 -7.57
CA LEU A 124 10.62 -24.01 -8.41
C LEU A 124 10.32 -22.70 -7.67
N HIS A 125 10.79 -21.58 -8.22
CA HIS A 125 10.60 -20.26 -7.61
C HIS A 125 9.10 -19.93 -7.48
N GLY A 126 8.68 -19.50 -6.28
CA GLY A 126 7.27 -19.17 -5.99
C GLY A 126 6.39 -20.35 -5.60
N PHE A 127 6.87 -21.60 -5.73
CA PHE A 127 6.07 -22.80 -5.49
C PHE A 127 5.43 -22.84 -4.09
N SER A 128 6.21 -22.62 -3.03
CA SER A 128 5.67 -22.64 -1.66
C SER A 128 4.59 -21.58 -1.42
N LEU A 129 4.69 -20.41 -2.07
CA LEU A 129 3.64 -19.40 -2.01
C LEU A 129 2.39 -19.83 -2.78
N ALA A 130 2.55 -20.43 -3.96
CA ALA A 130 1.43 -20.96 -4.72
C ALA A 130 0.67 -22.02 -3.90
N VAL A 131 1.39 -22.96 -3.26
CA VAL A 131 0.85 -23.96 -2.33
C VAL A 131 0.10 -23.30 -1.18
N MET A 132 0.75 -22.37 -0.45
CA MET A 132 0.11 -21.70 0.70
C MET A 132 -1.17 -20.96 0.30
N ARG A 133 -1.15 -20.25 -0.84
CA ARG A 133 -2.36 -19.62 -1.38
C ARG A 133 -3.44 -20.64 -1.72
N THR A 134 -3.09 -21.87 -2.10
CA THR A 134 -4.07 -22.90 -2.53
C THR A 134 -4.79 -23.43 -1.31
N VAL A 135 -4.02 -23.70 -0.26
CA VAL A 135 -4.56 -24.10 1.03
C VAL A 135 -5.47 -23.01 1.60
N MET A 136 -5.00 -21.75 1.63
CA MET A 136 -5.80 -20.64 2.13
C MET A 136 -7.09 -20.41 1.32
N ALA A 137 -7.00 -20.45 -0.01
CA ALA A 137 -8.18 -20.33 -0.88
C ALA A 137 -9.18 -21.46 -0.66
N TYR A 138 -8.71 -22.70 -0.48
CA TYR A 138 -9.56 -23.82 -0.11
C TYR A 138 -10.22 -23.62 1.26
N LEU A 139 -9.45 -23.32 2.30
CA LEU A 139 -9.99 -23.14 3.66
C LEU A 139 -11.06 -22.04 3.68
N PHE A 140 -10.83 -20.94 2.98
CA PHE A 140 -11.81 -19.86 2.84
C PHE A 140 -12.93 -20.16 1.82
N SER A 141 -12.84 -21.20 0.99
CA SER A 141 -14.00 -21.63 0.19
C SER A 141 -15.08 -22.31 1.04
N LEU A 142 -14.71 -22.79 2.22
CA LEU A 142 -15.65 -23.39 3.17
C LEU A 142 -16.50 -22.28 3.83
N PRO A 143 -17.85 -22.34 3.75
CA PRO A 143 -18.71 -21.26 4.25
C PRO A 143 -18.56 -20.93 5.74
N GLY A 144 -18.14 -21.91 6.56
CA GLY A 144 -17.94 -21.74 8.00
C GLY A 144 -16.63 -21.04 8.38
N THR A 145 -15.64 -20.97 7.49
CA THR A 145 -14.32 -20.44 7.83
C THR A 145 -14.32 -18.92 7.81
N ARG A 146 -14.04 -18.33 8.97
CA ARG A 146 -13.88 -16.87 9.17
C ARG A 146 -12.43 -16.48 9.38
N ARG A 147 -11.65 -17.33 10.04
CA ARG A 147 -10.26 -17.04 10.39
C ARG A 147 -9.45 -18.34 10.41
N VAL A 148 -8.27 -18.31 9.81
CA VAL A 148 -7.31 -19.42 9.84
C VAL A 148 -6.28 -19.17 10.92
N VAL A 149 -5.91 -20.23 11.65
CA VAL A 149 -5.01 -20.20 12.80
C VAL A 149 -3.80 -21.10 12.51
N VAL A 150 -2.61 -20.60 12.83
CA VAL A 150 -1.35 -21.35 12.72
C VAL A 150 -0.42 -21.05 13.88
N GLU A 151 0.39 -22.04 14.23
CA GLU A 151 1.28 -22.08 15.37
C GLU A 151 2.62 -22.77 15.03
N PRO A 152 3.32 -22.30 13.98
CA PRO A 152 4.64 -22.85 13.66
C PRO A 152 5.66 -22.63 14.79
N ASP A 153 6.60 -23.57 14.92
CA ASP A 153 7.76 -23.46 15.80
C ASP A 153 8.50 -22.13 15.55
N TRP A 154 8.86 -21.44 16.63
CA TRP A 154 9.46 -20.09 16.58
C TRP A 154 10.77 -20.00 15.77
N ARG A 155 11.47 -21.13 15.56
CA ARG A 155 12.71 -21.23 14.79
C ARG A 155 12.47 -21.37 13.29
N ASN A 156 11.24 -21.63 12.86
CA ASN A 156 10.89 -21.86 11.47
C ASN A 156 10.70 -20.54 10.69
N HIS A 157 11.78 -19.77 10.54
CA HIS A 157 11.77 -18.47 9.85
C HIS A 157 11.15 -18.52 8.43
N LYS A 158 11.29 -19.64 7.72
CA LYS A 158 10.74 -19.82 6.36
C LYS A 158 9.21 -19.82 6.36
N ILE A 159 8.56 -20.55 7.28
CA ILE A 159 7.09 -20.56 7.35
C ILE A 159 6.55 -19.23 7.88
N HIS A 160 7.24 -18.56 8.81
CA HIS A 160 6.82 -17.23 9.27
C HIS A 160 6.81 -16.21 8.11
N ALA A 161 7.86 -16.22 7.28
CA ALA A 161 7.90 -15.38 6.09
C ALA A 161 6.78 -15.73 5.09
N LEU A 162 6.50 -17.03 4.90
CA LEU A 162 5.42 -17.49 4.02
C LEU A 162 4.03 -17.08 4.54
N ASN A 163 3.80 -17.21 5.85
CA ASN A 163 2.58 -16.83 6.54
C ASN A 163 2.29 -15.33 6.35
N ARG A 164 3.29 -14.45 6.60
CA ARG A 164 3.14 -13.00 6.38
C ARG A 164 2.81 -12.68 4.92
N ARG A 165 3.34 -13.45 3.95
CA ARG A 165 3.05 -13.24 2.52
C ARG A 165 1.60 -13.52 2.13
N VAL A 166 0.86 -14.29 2.92
CA VAL A 166 -0.56 -14.59 2.69
C VAL A 166 -1.48 -13.94 3.74
N GLY A 167 -0.99 -12.95 4.47
CA GLY A 167 -1.81 -12.10 5.35
C GLY A 167 -1.90 -12.55 6.81
N PHE A 168 -1.13 -13.55 7.25
CA PHE A 168 -1.07 -13.89 8.67
C PHE A 168 -0.35 -12.83 9.48
N ILE A 169 -0.87 -12.57 10.68
CA ILE A 169 -0.27 -11.70 11.69
C ILE A 169 0.06 -12.55 12.92
N HIS A 170 1.35 -12.66 13.26
CA HIS A 170 1.86 -13.31 14.46
C HIS A 170 1.70 -12.38 15.66
N ARG A 171 0.88 -12.80 16.62
CA ARG A 171 0.46 -11.96 17.75
C ARG A 171 1.22 -12.27 19.02
N GLN A 172 1.50 -13.55 19.28
CA GLN A 172 2.02 -13.97 20.58
C GLN A 172 2.91 -15.20 20.48
N VAL A 173 3.82 -15.31 21.45
CA VAL A 173 4.57 -16.54 21.72
C VAL A 173 3.69 -17.42 22.60
N VAL A 174 3.54 -18.69 22.24
CA VAL A 174 2.79 -19.67 23.02
C VAL A 174 3.66 -20.89 23.31
N GLN A 175 3.42 -21.52 24.45
CA GLN A 175 4.09 -22.76 24.84
C GLN A 175 3.10 -23.93 24.71
N MET A 176 3.45 -24.92 23.90
CA MET A 176 2.63 -26.10 23.62
C MET A 176 3.45 -27.35 23.94
N GLY A 177 3.43 -27.77 25.20
CA GLY A 177 4.33 -28.80 25.71
C GLY A 177 5.78 -28.32 25.67
N GLU A 178 6.66 -29.05 24.99
CA GLU A 178 8.06 -28.67 24.77
C GLU A 178 8.24 -27.66 23.61
N LYS A 179 7.22 -27.48 22.77
CA LYS A 179 7.27 -26.60 21.59
C LYS A 179 6.95 -25.17 21.97
N THR A 180 7.89 -24.26 21.74
CA THR A 180 7.61 -22.81 21.70
C THR A 180 7.18 -22.44 20.27
N ALA A 181 6.04 -21.77 20.12
CA ALA A 181 5.47 -21.44 18.81
C ALA A 181 5.05 -19.97 18.73
N TYR A 182 4.95 -19.45 17.51
CA TYR A 182 4.32 -18.15 17.26
C TYR A 182 2.89 -18.34 16.76
N LEU A 183 1.91 -17.94 17.58
CA LEU A 183 0.51 -17.99 17.20
C LEU A 183 0.17 -16.84 16.25
N ALA A 184 -0.38 -17.19 15.10
CA ALA A 184 -0.77 -16.26 14.06
C ALA A 184 -2.18 -16.52 13.54
N PHE A 185 -2.79 -15.45 13.05
CA PHE A 185 -4.15 -15.45 12.53
C PHE A 185 -4.21 -14.78 11.18
N CYS A 186 -5.05 -15.30 10.29
CA CYS A 186 -5.38 -14.67 9.02
C CYS A 186 -6.89 -14.72 8.79
N THR A 187 -7.51 -13.58 8.54
CA THR A 187 -8.91 -13.46 8.10
C THR A 187 -9.00 -13.50 6.58
N ARG A 188 -10.20 -13.73 6.05
CA ARG A 188 -10.44 -13.70 4.60
C ARG A 188 -9.98 -12.38 3.99
N ASP A 189 -10.37 -11.26 4.58
CA ASP A 189 -10.06 -9.92 4.07
C ASP A 189 -8.55 -9.68 4.04
N GLN A 190 -7.82 -10.14 5.07
CA GLN A 190 -6.36 -10.06 5.10
C GLN A 190 -5.71 -10.90 4.01
N PHE A 191 -6.17 -12.14 3.80
CA PHE A 191 -5.66 -13.01 2.74
C PHE A 191 -5.90 -12.43 1.35
N GLU A 192 -7.13 -11.96 1.09
CA GLU A 192 -7.50 -11.38 -0.19
C GLU A 192 -6.77 -10.06 -0.44
N ALA A 193 -6.66 -9.19 0.57
CA ALA A 193 -5.86 -7.96 0.49
C ALA A 193 -4.39 -8.30 0.19
N ALA A 194 -3.78 -9.23 0.93
CA ALA A 194 -2.40 -9.68 0.71
C ALA A 194 -2.18 -10.22 -0.71
N CYS A 195 -3.13 -10.98 -1.25
CA CYS A 195 -3.09 -11.45 -2.62
C CYS A 195 -3.18 -10.29 -3.63
N ARG A 196 -4.13 -9.35 -3.45
CA ARG A 196 -4.33 -8.21 -4.35
C ARG A 196 -3.10 -7.32 -4.41
N TRP A 197 -2.63 -6.81 -3.27
CA TRP A 197 -1.56 -5.82 -3.27
C TRP A 197 -0.21 -6.42 -3.66
N ARG A 198 0.07 -7.69 -3.35
CA ARG A 198 1.34 -8.33 -3.76
C ARG A 198 1.40 -8.59 -5.26
N THR A 199 0.27 -8.93 -5.87
CA THR A 199 0.19 -9.03 -7.34
C THR A 199 0.42 -7.67 -7.96
N ALA A 200 -0.21 -6.61 -7.43
CA ALA A 200 0.03 -5.25 -7.90
C ALA A 200 1.49 -4.81 -7.71
N LEU A 201 2.11 -5.10 -6.57
CA LEU A 201 3.53 -4.80 -6.32
C LEU A 201 4.47 -5.55 -7.28
N ALA A 202 4.22 -6.84 -7.55
CA ALA A 202 5.03 -7.62 -8.49
C ALA A 202 4.95 -7.07 -9.93
N ASN A 203 3.80 -6.52 -10.33
CA ASN A 203 3.63 -5.89 -11.63
C ASN A 203 4.34 -4.53 -11.76
N GLN A 204 4.71 -3.88 -10.64
CA GLN A 204 5.42 -2.60 -10.66
C GLN A 204 6.93 -2.74 -10.93
N ASP A 205 7.50 -3.94 -10.80
CA ASP A 205 8.94 -4.17 -11.03
C ASP A 205 9.29 -4.48 -12.49
N THR A 206 8.29 -4.53 -13.37
CA THR A 206 8.53 -4.56 -14.81
C THR A 206 9.19 -3.24 -15.24
N PRO A 207 10.32 -3.27 -15.96
CA PRO A 207 10.95 -2.06 -16.47
C PRO A 207 9.95 -1.29 -17.34
N VAL A 208 9.78 0.00 -17.09
CA VAL A 208 9.09 0.90 -18.02
C VAL A 208 10.00 1.01 -19.25
N ALA A 209 9.55 0.52 -20.40
CA ALA A 209 10.34 0.70 -21.62
C ALA A 209 10.47 2.20 -21.89
N THR A 210 11.60 2.63 -22.48
CA THR A 210 11.79 4.06 -22.83
C THR A 210 10.67 4.60 -23.73
N ALA A 211 10.07 3.73 -24.55
CA ALA A 211 8.89 4.04 -25.35
C ALA A 211 7.62 4.29 -24.51
N ASP A 212 7.44 3.54 -23.41
CA ASP A 212 6.26 3.66 -22.54
C ASP A 212 6.23 5.01 -21.84
N ALA A 213 7.40 5.59 -21.51
CA ALA A 213 7.51 6.92 -20.89
C ALA A 213 6.87 8.05 -21.74
N VAL A 214 6.81 7.86 -23.07
CA VAL A 214 6.23 8.82 -24.04
C VAL A 214 4.78 8.47 -24.43
N GLN A 215 4.34 7.24 -24.17
CA GLN A 215 2.99 6.75 -24.50
C GLN A 215 1.96 6.96 -23.37
N MET A 216 2.36 7.52 -22.23
CA MET A 216 1.48 7.59 -21.04
C MET A 216 0.40 8.67 -21.10
N ILE A 217 0.43 9.60 -22.06
CA ILE A 217 -0.53 10.70 -22.16
C ILE A 217 -0.87 10.93 -23.63
N ASP A 218 -2.14 10.78 -24.00
CA ASP A 218 -2.61 11.13 -25.34
C ASP A 218 -2.90 12.65 -25.49
N SER A 219 -3.01 13.10 -26.74
CA SER A 219 -3.22 14.51 -27.07
C SER A 219 -4.56 15.07 -26.55
N MET A 220 -5.60 14.23 -26.46
CA MET A 220 -6.93 14.63 -26.00
C MET A 220 -6.90 14.95 -24.51
N HIS A 221 -6.34 14.07 -23.69
CA HIS A 221 -6.20 14.28 -22.25
C HIS A 221 -5.21 15.41 -21.94
N TRP A 222 -4.14 15.56 -22.73
CA TRP A 222 -3.22 16.69 -22.62
C TRP A 222 -3.91 18.04 -22.85
N GLN A 223 -4.71 18.17 -23.93
CA GLN A 223 -5.45 19.39 -24.23
C GLN A 223 -6.53 19.67 -23.17
N THR A 224 -7.19 18.63 -22.68
CA THR A 224 -8.18 18.75 -21.59
C THR A 224 -7.54 19.25 -20.30
N ALA A 225 -6.39 18.69 -19.93
CA ALA A 225 -5.62 19.13 -18.76
C ALA A 225 -5.15 20.58 -18.88
N ASN A 226 -4.61 20.98 -20.03
CA ASN A 226 -4.17 22.36 -20.28
C ASN A 226 -5.34 23.34 -20.25
N ARG A 227 -6.48 23.02 -20.88
CA ARG A 227 -7.69 23.85 -20.81
C ARG A 227 -8.15 24.03 -19.36
N ALA A 228 -8.18 22.94 -18.57
CA ALA A 228 -8.58 23.00 -17.17
C ALA A 228 -7.61 23.83 -16.31
N LEU A 229 -6.30 23.75 -16.59
CA LEU A 229 -5.27 24.48 -15.85
C LEU A 229 -5.20 25.96 -16.26
N VAL A 230 -5.36 26.30 -17.54
CA VAL A 230 -5.51 27.69 -17.99
C VAL A 230 -6.79 28.31 -17.44
N ARG A 231 -7.92 27.57 -17.43
CA ARG A 231 -9.15 28.00 -16.75
C ARG A 231 -8.88 28.34 -15.28
N LYS A 232 -8.13 27.49 -14.59
CA LYS A 232 -7.75 27.70 -13.19
C LYS A 232 -6.87 28.95 -13.05
N ALA A 233 -5.84 29.10 -13.87
CA ALA A 233 -4.96 30.25 -13.85
C ALA A 233 -5.72 31.56 -14.08
N LEU A 234 -6.59 31.61 -15.09
CA LEU A 234 -7.46 32.76 -15.35
C LEU A 234 -8.36 33.06 -14.15
N ALA A 235 -8.98 32.04 -13.55
CA ALA A 235 -9.90 32.24 -12.43
C ALA A 235 -9.17 32.72 -11.15
N GLU A 236 -8.16 31.99 -10.71
CA GLU A 236 -7.48 32.24 -9.43
C GLU A 236 -6.59 33.48 -9.51
N PHE A 237 -5.86 33.74 -10.60
CA PHE A 237 -5.09 34.98 -10.73
C PHE A 237 -5.99 36.22 -10.87
N SER A 238 -7.21 36.06 -11.42
CA SER A 238 -8.18 37.16 -11.43
C SER A 238 -8.81 37.38 -10.05
N HIS A 239 -9.05 36.30 -9.29
CA HIS A 239 -9.48 36.36 -7.89
C HIS A 239 -8.44 37.06 -7.01
N GLU A 240 -7.16 36.72 -7.20
CA GLU A 240 -6.01 37.36 -6.53
C GLU A 240 -5.70 38.77 -7.07
N ARG A 241 -6.42 39.21 -8.11
CA ARG A 241 -6.29 40.53 -8.77
C ARG A 241 -4.92 40.79 -9.40
N ILE A 242 -4.15 39.73 -9.63
CA ILE A 242 -2.86 39.74 -10.32
C ILE A 242 -3.11 40.05 -11.80
N VAL A 243 -4.06 39.34 -12.42
CA VAL A 243 -4.57 39.66 -13.76
C VAL A 243 -5.93 40.34 -13.67
N ARG A 244 -6.27 41.15 -14.67
CA ARG A 244 -7.51 41.93 -14.69
C ARG A 244 -8.21 41.83 -16.04
N PRO A 245 -8.99 40.76 -16.27
CA PRO A 245 -9.74 40.59 -17.51
C PRO A 245 -10.74 41.73 -17.73
N LEU A 246 -10.75 42.31 -18.92
CA LEU A 246 -11.67 43.35 -19.34
C LEU A 246 -13.01 42.74 -19.75
N ARG A 247 -14.11 43.25 -19.20
CA ARG A 247 -15.45 42.82 -19.63
C ARG A 247 -15.80 43.47 -20.96
N THR A 248 -16.03 42.67 -21.98
CA THR A 248 -16.40 43.13 -23.34
C THR A 248 -17.90 43.03 -23.61
N GLY A 249 -18.64 42.27 -22.79
CA GLY A 249 -20.09 42.14 -22.94
C GLY A 249 -20.75 41.33 -21.84
N ARG A 250 -22.05 41.09 -22.00
CA ARG A 250 -22.88 40.26 -21.11
C ARG A 250 -23.96 39.55 -21.91
N GLN A 251 -24.22 38.28 -21.60
CA GLN A 251 -25.37 37.53 -22.07
C GLN A 251 -25.98 36.76 -20.89
N GLY A 252 -27.13 37.22 -20.39
CA GLY A 252 -27.75 36.66 -19.19
C GLY A 252 -26.84 36.79 -17.95
N GLU A 253 -26.58 35.68 -17.27
CA GLU A 253 -25.67 35.63 -16.11
C GLU A 253 -24.19 35.62 -16.49
N TRP A 254 -23.86 35.36 -17.76
CA TRP A 254 -22.48 35.27 -18.23
C TRP A 254 -21.96 36.63 -18.71
N GLY A 255 -20.77 37.01 -18.22
CA GLY A 255 -19.98 38.09 -18.82
C GLY A 255 -19.03 37.54 -19.88
N HIS A 256 -18.81 38.30 -20.95
CA HIS A 256 -17.71 38.08 -21.88
C HIS A 256 -16.49 38.86 -21.41
N TYR A 257 -15.34 38.20 -21.33
CA TYR A 257 -14.10 38.78 -20.84
C TYR A 257 -12.96 38.56 -21.81
N GLU A 258 -12.00 39.47 -21.78
CA GLU A 258 -10.76 39.44 -22.55
C GLU A 258 -9.57 39.72 -21.63
N LEU A 259 -8.50 38.95 -21.77
CA LEU A 259 -7.20 39.20 -21.13
C LEU A 259 -6.11 39.20 -22.20
N THR A 260 -5.34 40.27 -22.27
CA THR A 260 -4.28 40.45 -23.27
C THR A 260 -2.91 40.48 -22.58
N SER A 261 -1.91 39.83 -23.17
CA SER A 261 -0.53 39.82 -22.67
C SER A 261 0.06 41.25 -22.65
N PRO A 262 1.06 41.54 -21.80
CA PRO A 262 1.64 42.88 -21.70
C PRO A 262 2.19 43.44 -23.01
N ASP A 263 2.71 42.58 -23.88
CA ASP A 263 3.24 42.93 -25.21
C ASP A 263 2.15 43.05 -26.30
N GLY A 264 0.89 42.75 -25.97
CA GLY A 264 -0.24 42.76 -26.91
C GLY A 264 -0.26 41.60 -27.91
N ALA A 265 0.70 40.67 -27.87
CA ALA A 265 0.83 39.59 -28.85
C ALA A 265 -0.23 38.50 -28.67
N VAL A 266 -0.64 38.22 -27.44
CA VAL A 266 -1.54 37.11 -27.10
C VAL A 266 -2.81 37.62 -26.44
N ARG A 267 -3.94 37.04 -26.82
CA ARG A 267 -5.26 37.38 -26.30
C ARG A 267 -6.02 36.12 -25.90
N TYR A 268 -6.55 36.12 -24.68
CA TYR A 268 -7.49 35.12 -24.18
C TYR A 268 -8.89 35.71 -24.08
N THR A 269 -9.89 35.01 -24.58
CA THR A 269 -11.30 35.38 -24.43
C THR A 269 -12.09 34.24 -23.79
N PHE A 270 -13.02 34.55 -22.90
CA PHE A 270 -13.81 33.54 -22.19
C PHE A 270 -15.11 34.11 -21.62
N LYS A 271 -16.03 33.21 -21.25
CA LYS A 271 -17.26 33.48 -20.51
C LYS A 271 -17.04 33.19 -19.03
N ALA A 272 -17.50 34.10 -18.16
CA ALA A 272 -17.46 33.87 -16.71
C ALA A 272 -18.68 34.42 -15.98
N ARG A 273 -19.05 33.76 -14.89
CA ARG A 273 -19.93 34.29 -13.83
C ARG A 273 -19.07 34.78 -12.67
N ARG A 274 -19.54 35.85 -12.03
CA ARG A 274 -18.89 36.47 -10.88
C ARG A 274 -19.68 36.11 -9.63
N LEU A 275 -19.10 35.28 -8.77
CA LEU A 275 -19.74 34.76 -7.57
C LEU A 275 -19.21 35.49 -6.32
N PRO A 276 -19.80 35.25 -5.11
CA PRO A 276 -19.28 35.79 -3.86
C PRO A 276 -17.79 35.49 -3.66
N LEU A 277 -17.13 36.28 -2.80
CA LEU A 277 -15.69 36.21 -2.54
C LEU A 277 -14.83 36.44 -3.80
N ASP A 278 -15.28 37.28 -4.74
CA ASP A 278 -14.49 37.62 -5.95
C ASP A 278 -14.19 36.37 -6.82
N HIS A 279 -15.01 35.31 -6.71
CA HIS A 279 -14.78 34.05 -7.42
C HIS A 279 -15.18 34.15 -8.90
N TRP A 280 -14.30 33.67 -9.77
CA TRP A 280 -14.46 33.63 -11.21
C TRP A 280 -14.84 32.22 -11.66
N ASP A 281 -16.13 32.00 -11.86
CA ASP A 281 -16.63 30.75 -12.42
C ASP A 281 -16.61 30.83 -13.95
N ILE A 282 -15.54 30.29 -14.54
CA ILE A 282 -15.24 30.37 -15.98
C ILE A 282 -15.72 29.09 -16.67
N ASP A 283 -16.51 29.24 -17.74
CA ASP A 283 -16.88 28.13 -18.63
C ASP A 283 -15.63 27.65 -19.40
N PRO A 284 -15.11 26.44 -19.13
CA PRO A 284 -13.89 25.95 -19.76
C PRO A 284 -13.99 25.86 -21.28
N ALA A 285 -15.17 25.54 -21.83
CA ALA A 285 -15.38 25.37 -23.27
C ALA A 285 -15.33 26.72 -24.01
N SER A 286 -15.59 27.81 -23.31
CA SER A 286 -15.58 29.16 -23.89
C SER A 286 -14.18 29.76 -24.08
N ILE A 287 -13.15 29.18 -23.47
CA ILE A 287 -11.79 29.73 -23.49
C ILE A 287 -11.18 29.57 -24.88
N GLN A 288 -10.78 30.70 -25.46
CA GLN A 288 -10.06 30.78 -26.73
C GLN A 288 -8.78 31.59 -26.52
N ARG A 289 -7.70 31.16 -27.16
CA ARG A 289 -6.42 31.88 -27.24
C ARG A 289 -6.20 32.29 -28.69
N ARG A 290 -5.72 33.52 -28.90
CA ARG A 290 -5.24 34.01 -30.18
C ARG A 290 -3.83 34.57 -30.04
N VAL A 291 -2.96 34.23 -30.97
CA VAL A 291 -1.57 34.70 -31.05
C VAL A 291 -1.43 35.50 -32.34
N HIS A 292 -1.11 36.79 -32.23
CA HIS A 292 -1.07 37.73 -33.35
C HIS A 292 -2.35 37.72 -34.22
N GLY A 293 -3.51 37.50 -33.58
CA GLY A 293 -4.81 37.44 -34.24
C GLY A 293 -5.24 36.05 -34.71
N GLU A 294 -4.32 35.09 -34.84
CA GLU A 294 -4.61 33.72 -35.28
C GLU A 294 -5.00 32.79 -34.12
N PRO A 295 -5.87 31.78 -34.34
CA PRO A 295 -6.21 30.80 -33.31
C PRO A 295 -4.97 30.05 -32.78
N GLY A 296 -4.80 30.02 -31.46
CA GLY A 296 -3.71 29.31 -30.76
C GLY A 296 -4.22 28.15 -29.91
N VAL A 297 -3.34 27.19 -29.61
CA VAL A 297 -3.63 26.09 -28.67
C VAL A 297 -3.47 26.59 -27.24
N LEU A 298 -4.34 26.13 -26.33
CA LEU A 298 -4.19 26.42 -24.91
C LEU A 298 -3.07 25.56 -24.33
N ASP A 299 -2.07 26.24 -23.77
CA ASP A 299 -0.99 25.61 -23.02
C ASP A 299 -0.76 26.42 -21.73
N ALA A 300 -0.74 25.73 -20.60
CA ALA A 300 -0.63 26.36 -19.29
C ALA A 300 0.78 26.89 -19.02
N ALA A 301 1.82 26.23 -19.52
CA ALA A 301 3.19 26.70 -19.39
C ALA A 301 3.40 27.95 -20.25
N GLU A 302 2.88 27.97 -21.48
CA GLU A 302 2.91 29.17 -22.32
C GLU A 302 2.17 30.34 -21.66
N PHE A 303 0.98 30.11 -21.09
CA PHE A 303 0.25 31.15 -20.34
C PHE A 303 1.11 31.78 -19.23
N ILE A 304 1.85 30.96 -18.48
CA ILE A 304 2.74 31.46 -17.42
C ILE A 304 3.88 32.30 -18.00
N VAL A 305 4.45 31.92 -19.14
CA VAL A 305 5.51 32.67 -19.81
C VAL A 305 4.99 34.01 -20.33
N GLU A 306 3.84 34.01 -21.00
CA GLU A 306 3.20 35.19 -21.59
C GLU A 306 2.84 36.26 -20.55
N PHE A 307 2.49 35.84 -19.34
CA PHE A 307 2.11 36.73 -18.25
C PHE A 307 3.17 36.81 -17.14
N ALA A 308 4.39 36.30 -17.34
CA ALA A 308 5.41 36.20 -16.28
C ALA A 308 5.69 37.53 -15.57
N GLU A 309 5.76 38.63 -16.33
CA GLU A 309 5.94 39.99 -15.78
C GLU A 309 4.74 40.41 -14.91
N THR A 310 3.52 40.25 -15.42
CA THR A 310 2.27 40.53 -14.69
C THR A 310 2.14 39.68 -13.43
N LEU A 311 2.58 38.43 -13.47
CA LEU A 311 2.58 37.50 -12.35
C LEU A 311 3.69 37.80 -11.33
N GLY A 312 4.62 38.72 -11.63
CA GLY A 312 5.74 39.06 -10.74
C GLY A 312 6.77 37.94 -10.61
N ILE A 313 6.85 37.03 -11.58
CA ILE A 313 7.80 35.91 -11.54
C ILE A 313 9.17 36.42 -11.98
N LYS A 314 10.14 36.33 -11.06
CA LYS A 314 11.53 36.74 -11.36
C LYS A 314 12.14 35.82 -12.42
N PRO A 315 12.97 36.33 -13.35
CA PRO A 315 13.56 35.54 -14.44
C PRO A 315 14.28 34.27 -13.96
N GLN A 316 15.01 34.33 -12.83
CA GLN A 316 15.70 33.16 -12.28
C GLN A 316 14.77 32.06 -11.74
N ASN A 317 13.51 32.39 -11.42
CA ASN A 317 12.53 31.45 -10.87
C ASN A 317 11.59 30.90 -11.96
N LEU A 318 11.47 31.58 -13.09
CA LEU A 318 10.54 31.22 -14.16
C LEU A 318 10.75 29.78 -14.67
N PRO A 319 11.98 29.28 -14.91
CA PRO A 319 12.18 27.91 -15.38
C PRO A 319 11.62 26.86 -14.41
N VAL A 320 11.87 27.03 -13.11
CA VAL A 320 11.40 26.11 -12.06
C VAL A 320 9.87 26.13 -11.98
N TYR A 321 9.26 27.31 -12.05
CA TYR A 321 7.80 27.40 -12.00
C TYR A 321 7.13 26.84 -13.26
N VAL A 322 7.72 27.04 -14.43
CA VAL A 322 7.28 26.41 -15.69
C VAL A 322 7.37 24.89 -15.59
N GLU A 323 8.44 24.35 -14.99
CA GLU A 323 8.58 22.92 -14.73
C GLU A 323 7.46 22.39 -13.81
N GLU A 324 7.15 23.08 -12.71
CA GLU A 324 6.05 22.70 -11.82
C GLU A 324 4.68 22.72 -12.53
N ILE A 325 4.46 23.67 -13.43
CA ILE A 325 3.22 23.80 -14.22
C ILE A 325 3.10 22.69 -15.25
N ALA A 326 4.18 22.40 -16.00
CA ALA A 326 4.21 21.31 -16.96
C ALA A 326 3.99 19.95 -16.27
N ALA A 327 4.64 19.73 -15.12
CA ALA A 327 4.44 18.52 -14.33
C ALA A 327 3.02 18.42 -13.76
N THR A 328 2.41 19.54 -13.35
CA THR A 328 1.00 19.60 -12.92
C THR A 328 0.05 19.25 -14.07
N ALA A 329 0.28 19.79 -15.27
CA ALA A 329 -0.51 19.47 -16.46
C ALA A 329 -0.39 17.97 -16.81
N ALA A 330 0.82 17.41 -16.77
CA ALA A 330 1.06 16.00 -17.04
C ALA A 330 0.38 15.08 -16.01
N ALA A 331 0.46 15.40 -14.71
CA ALA A 331 -0.22 14.65 -13.67
C ALA A 331 -1.75 14.71 -13.82
N ARG A 332 -2.30 15.88 -14.18
CA ARG A 332 -3.73 16.04 -14.45
C ARG A 332 -4.19 15.25 -15.68
N ALA A 333 -3.42 15.26 -16.76
CA ALA A 333 -3.74 14.47 -17.96
C ALA A 333 -3.77 12.97 -17.65
N ARG A 334 -2.78 12.46 -16.89
CA ARG A 334 -2.77 11.07 -16.41
C ARG A 334 -4.00 10.74 -15.56
N LYS A 335 -4.42 11.64 -14.68
CA LYS A 335 -5.63 11.45 -13.87
C LYS A 335 -6.89 11.39 -14.73
N TYR A 336 -7.03 12.25 -15.74
CA TYR A 336 -8.19 12.21 -16.63
C TYR A 336 -8.23 10.94 -17.48
N GLN A 337 -7.07 10.46 -17.93
CA GLN A 337 -6.97 9.21 -18.68
C GLN A 337 -7.25 7.98 -17.80
N ALA A 338 -6.81 8.00 -16.54
CA ALA A 338 -6.96 6.89 -15.63
C ALA A 338 -8.31 6.86 -14.89
N CYS A 339 -8.95 8.00 -14.63
CA CYS A 339 -10.10 8.11 -13.75
C CYS A 339 -11.35 7.48 -14.38
N PRO A 340 -11.80 6.30 -13.89
CA PRO A 340 -12.99 5.66 -14.41
C PRO A 340 -14.26 6.12 -13.68
N TRP A 341 -14.13 6.94 -12.62
CA TRP A 341 -15.19 7.14 -11.65
C TRP A 341 -16.04 8.37 -11.92
N SER A 342 -17.35 8.19 -11.89
CA SER A 342 -18.32 9.27 -11.75
C SER A 342 -18.45 9.75 -10.29
N ALA A 343 -18.97 10.96 -10.09
CA ALA A 343 -19.27 11.46 -8.75
C ALA A 343 -20.32 10.60 -8.01
N GLU A 344 -21.24 9.97 -8.75
CA GLU A 344 -22.25 9.06 -8.20
C GLU A 344 -21.63 7.77 -7.67
N GLU A 345 -20.70 7.17 -8.43
CA GLU A 345 -19.96 5.98 -7.96
C GLU A 345 -19.08 6.29 -6.75
N LEU A 346 -18.40 7.44 -6.74
CA LEU A 346 -17.57 7.85 -5.61
C LEU A 346 -18.38 8.12 -4.34
N ALA A 347 -19.66 8.51 -4.45
CA ALA A 347 -20.51 8.72 -3.28
C ALA A 347 -20.76 7.43 -2.50
N GLY A 348 -20.63 6.26 -3.13
CA GLY A 348 -20.75 4.94 -2.50
C GLY A 348 -19.42 4.19 -2.29
N ALA A 349 -18.29 4.82 -2.63
CA ALA A 349 -16.98 4.17 -2.59
C ALA A 349 -16.34 4.19 -1.19
N ASP A 350 -15.36 3.32 -0.97
CA ASP A 350 -14.58 3.31 0.26
C ASP A 350 -13.60 4.50 0.35
N LEU A 351 -13.09 4.74 1.57
CA LEU A 351 -12.18 5.85 1.87
C LEU A 351 -10.96 5.92 0.95
N GLN A 352 -10.31 4.79 0.66
CA GLN A 352 -9.07 4.78 -0.13
C GLN A 352 -9.34 4.95 -1.62
N THR A 353 -10.49 4.47 -2.10
CA THR A 353 -10.96 4.72 -3.46
C THR A 353 -11.22 6.22 -3.66
N ILE A 354 -11.91 6.88 -2.72
CA ILE A 354 -12.15 8.33 -2.76
C ILE A 354 -10.82 9.08 -2.71
N GLU A 355 -9.95 8.76 -1.76
CA GLU A 355 -8.66 9.44 -1.55
C GLU A 355 -7.77 9.40 -2.80
N THR A 356 -7.70 8.25 -3.48
CA THR A 356 -6.84 8.06 -4.67
C THR A 356 -7.50 8.55 -5.96
N ALA A 357 -8.83 8.68 -6.01
CA ALA A 357 -9.57 9.17 -7.17
C ALA A 357 -9.59 10.71 -7.33
N MET A 358 -9.08 11.47 -6.35
CA MET A 358 -9.13 12.93 -6.40
C MET A 358 -8.31 13.53 -7.56
N THR A 359 -8.93 14.42 -8.33
CA THR A 359 -8.35 14.96 -9.58
C THR A 359 -7.85 16.41 -9.48
N GLU A 360 -8.43 17.24 -8.61
CA GLU A 360 -8.11 18.68 -8.59
C GLU A 360 -6.80 18.99 -7.85
N GLY A 361 -6.59 18.39 -6.68
CA GLY A 361 -5.59 18.83 -5.71
C GLY A 361 -6.06 20.09 -4.95
N HIS A 362 -5.11 20.91 -4.48
CA HIS A 362 -5.47 22.16 -3.81
C HIS A 362 -6.24 23.11 -4.78
N PRO A 363 -7.40 23.67 -4.39
CA PRO A 363 -8.26 24.41 -5.33
C PRO A 363 -7.72 25.77 -5.77
N ALA A 364 -6.91 26.47 -4.95
CA ALA A 364 -6.33 27.77 -5.33
C ALA A 364 -5.00 27.66 -6.10
N PHE A 365 -3.97 27.01 -5.54
CA PHE A 365 -2.66 26.91 -6.19
C PHE A 365 -2.75 26.33 -7.62
N ILE A 366 -2.12 27.00 -8.59
CA ILE A 366 -2.07 26.55 -9.98
C ILE A 366 -1.10 25.37 -10.10
N ALA A 367 0.16 25.57 -9.74
CA ALA A 367 1.20 24.54 -9.67
C ALA A 367 1.02 23.66 -8.42
N ASN A 368 -0.07 22.88 -8.34
CA ASN A 368 -0.44 22.15 -7.14
C ASN A 368 0.00 20.68 -7.11
N SER A 369 0.48 20.17 -8.22
CA SER A 369 0.68 18.74 -8.42
C SER A 369 1.94 18.44 -9.24
N GLY A 370 2.98 19.26 -9.06
CA GLY A 370 4.26 19.17 -9.78
C GLY A 370 5.20 18.04 -9.30
N ARG A 371 5.36 17.85 -7.99
CA ARG A 371 6.18 16.77 -7.39
C ARG A 371 7.60 16.69 -7.96
N ILE A 372 8.28 17.84 -8.06
CA ILE A 372 9.64 17.91 -8.59
C ILE A 372 10.59 17.06 -7.73
N GLY A 373 11.28 16.14 -8.41
CA GLY A 373 12.08 15.07 -7.81
C GLY A 373 11.60 13.67 -8.19
N PHE A 374 10.33 13.49 -8.54
CA PHE A 374 9.83 12.23 -9.10
C PHE A 374 10.06 12.18 -10.62
N ASP A 375 10.68 11.10 -11.07
CA ASP A 375 10.67 10.75 -12.49
C ASP A 375 9.34 10.05 -12.89
N ALA A 376 9.22 9.64 -14.15
CA ALA A 376 8.00 8.97 -14.64
C ALA A 376 7.69 7.65 -13.89
N ARG A 377 8.71 6.89 -13.46
CA ARG A 377 8.54 5.64 -12.71
C ARG A 377 8.12 5.92 -11.28
N ASP A 378 8.71 6.93 -10.65
CA ASP A 378 8.34 7.38 -9.32
C ASP A 378 6.89 7.86 -9.29
N MET A 379 6.44 8.56 -10.33
CA MET A 379 5.04 8.98 -10.45
C MET A 379 4.07 7.80 -10.51
N GLN A 380 4.44 6.67 -11.12
CA GLN A 380 3.61 5.46 -11.12
C GLN A 380 3.63 4.71 -9.78
N ARG A 381 4.69 4.87 -8.99
CA ARG A 381 4.90 4.13 -7.74
C ARG A 381 4.43 4.88 -6.49
N TYR A 382 4.57 6.21 -6.49
CA TYR A 382 4.48 7.02 -5.28
C TYR A 382 3.46 8.15 -5.38
N ALA A 383 2.94 8.48 -6.56
CA ALA A 383 1.87 9.47 -6.67
C ALA A 383 0.57 8.89 -6.09
N PRO A 384 -0.20 9.65 -5.28
CA PRO A 384 -1.45 9.19 -4.70
C PRO A 384 -2.45 8.69 -5.75
N GLU A 385 -2.52 9.40 -6.88
CA GLU A 385 -3.41 9.06 -7.99
C GLU A 385 -3.06 7.74 -8.71
N ALA A 386 -1.86 7.19 -8.51
CA ALA A 386 -1.50 5.89 -9.07
C ALA A 386 -2.09 4.72 -8.27
N ALA A 387 -2.53 4.97 -7.02
CA ALA A 387 -3.03 3.94 -6.10
C ALA A 387 -2.10 2.71 -6.00
N ALA A 388 -0.80 2.93 -6.16
CA ALA A 388 0.19 1.86 -6.21
C ALA A 388 0.60 1.45 -4.78
N PRO A 389 0.47 0.17 -4.41
CA PRO A 389 0.91 -0.30 -3.10
C PRO A 389 2.43 -0.21 -3.00
N MET A 390 2.93 0.24 -1.84
CA MET A 390 4.34 0.28 -1.52
C MET A 390 4.64 -0.31 -0.13
N GLN A 391 5.84 -0.85 0.05
CA GLN A 391 6.34 -1.29 1.35
C GLN A 391 7.33 -0.26 1.89
N LEU A 392 7.26 0.04 3.19
CA LEU A 392 8.18 0.98 3.83
C LEU A 392 9.57 0.35 3.98
N VAL A 393 10.62 1.17 3.91
CA VAL A 393 11.97 0.77 4.31
C VAL A 393 12.11 0.99 5.81
N TRP A 394 12.71 0.05 6.53
CA TRP A 394 13.01 0.20 7.94
C TRP A 394 14.50 0.38 8.18
N LEU A 395 14.84 1.34 9.03
CA LEU A 395 16.20 1.58 9.51
C LEU A 395 16.23 1.43 11.03
N ALA A 396 17.34 0.92 11.57
CA ALA A 396 17.68 1.08 12.98
C ALA A 396 18.62 2.29 13.11
N ALA A 397 18.20 3.31 13.85
CA ALA A 397 18.97 4.50 14.14
C ALA A 397 19.43 4.49 15.60
N HIS A 398 20.73 4.69 15.83
CA HIS A 398 21.32 4.65 17.16
C HIS A 398 20.78 5.80 18.03
N ARG A 399 20.53 5.53 19.31
CA ARG A 399 19.92 6.50 20.26
C ARG A 399 20.74 7.76 20.49
N SER A 400 22.04 7.76 20.14
CA SER A 400 22.85 8.99 20.15
C SER A 400 22.43 10.01 19.08
N ARG A 401 21.71 9.57 18.04
CA ARG A 401 21.26 10.38 16.89
C ARG A 401 19.74 10.45 16.77
N ALA A 402 19.02 9.47 17.33
CA ALA A 402 17.59 9.34 17.20
C ALA A 402 16.88 9.47 18.55
N ARG A 403 15.70 10.11 18.52
CA ARG A 403 14.81 10.25 19.67
C ARG A 403 13.40 9.81 19.30
N PHE A 404 12.76 9.11 20.22
CA PHE A 404 11.33 8.82 20.17
C PHE A 404 10.58 9.77 21.12
N THR A 405 9.43 10.25 20.67
CA THR A 405 8.44 10.95 21.49
C THR A 405 7.08 10.35 21.15
N GLY A 406 6.30 9.95 22.16
CA GLY A 406 4.94 9.43 21.98
C GLY A 406 3.95 10.17 22.87
N SER A 407 2.66 9.92 22.64
CA SER A 407 1.59 10.35 23.55
C SER A 407 1.75 9.73 24.94
N ARG A 408 1.08 10.33 25.93
CA ARG A 408 1.15 9.86 27.34
C ARG A 408 0.72 8.40 27.52
N ASP A 409 -0.16 7.92 26.65
CA ASP A 409 -0.74 6.58 26.64
C ASP A 409 -0.03 5.60 25.69
N LEU A 410 1.10 5.98 25.09
CA LEU A 410 1.77 5.16 24.08
C LEU A 410 3.30 5.25 24.17
N ASP A 411 3.92 4.22 24.73
CA ASP A 411 5.39 4.08 24.71
C ASP A 411 5.91 3.44 23.41
N TYR A 412 7.23 3.47 23.23
CA TYR A 412 7.89 2.94 22.03
C TYR A 412 7.69 1.44 21.84
N GLN A 413 7.74 0.65 22.91
CA GLN A 413 7.62 -0.81 22.82
C GLN A 413 6.19 -1.21 22.46
N GLN A 414 5.20 -0.53 23.05
CA GLN A 414 3.80 -0.67 22.68
C GLN A 414 3.58 -0.28 21.22
N LEU A 415 4.06 0.88 20.77
CA LEU A 415 3.95 1.30 19.38
C LEU A 415 4.55 0.27 18.42
N MET A 416 5.78 -0.18 18.65
CA MET A 416 6.42 -1.20 17.80
C MET A 416 5.67 -2.54 17.86
N GLY A 417 5.15 -2.93 19.02
CA GLY A 417 4.34 -4.15 19.18
C GLY A 417 3.00 -4.12 18.44
N GLU A 418 2.39 -2.94 18.31
CA GLU A 418 1.15 -2.73 17.57
C GLU A 418 1.38 -2.59 16.06
N GLU A 419 2.48 -1.94 15.64
CA GLU A 419 2.76 -1.63 14.23
C GLU A 419 3.55 -2.72 13.50
N LEU A 420 4.39 -3.50 14.18
CA LEU A 420 5.22 -4.54 13.58
C LEU A 420 4.87 -5.93 14.08
N ASP A 421 4.72 -6.86 13.13
CA ASP A 421 4.54 -8.28 13.40
C ASP A 421 5.67 -8.81 14.30
N LEU A 422 5.32 -9.66 15.26
CA LEU A 422 6.27 -10.23 16.22
C LEU A 422 7.52 -10.81 15.55
N THR A 423 7.33 -11.54 14.45
CA THR A 423 8.43 -12.19 13.72
C THR A 423 9.29 -11.21 12.93
N THR A 424 8.73 -10.05 12.56
CA THR A 424 9.48 -8.95 11.95
C THR A 424 10.37 -8.26 12.98
N ARG A 425 9.86 -8.01 14.18
CA ARG A 425 10.64 -7.44 15.29
C ARG A 425 11.82 -8.35 15.67
N ARG A 426 11.57 -9.66 15.81
CA ARG A 426 12.63 -10.65 16.07
C ARG A 426 13.68 -10.70 14.97
N ARG A 427 13.27 -10.58 13.71
CA ARG A 427 14.20 -10.51 12.58
C ARG A 427 15.10 -9.26 12.65
N PHE A 428 14.54 -8.11 13.00
CA PHE A 428 15.31 -6.87 13.15
C PHE A 428 16.30 -6.95 14.33
N GLU A 429 15.86 -7.47 15.48
CA GLU A 429 16.73 -7.72 16.64
C GLU A 429 17.89 -8.67 16.29
N GLN A 430 17.57 -9.78 15.61
CA GLN A 430 18.59 -10.75 15.19
C GLN A 430 19.59 -10.13 14.22
N GLN A 431 19.12 -9.34 13.24
CA GLN A 431 20.00 -8.68 12.27
C GLN A 431 20.99 -7.71 12.93
N LEU A 432 20.58 -7.00 13.99
CA LEU A 432 21.47 -6.14 14.77
C LEU A 432 22.47 -6.98 15.58
N THR A 433 21.99 -8.03 16.23
CA THR A 433 22.82 -8.93 17.04
C THR A 433 23.89 -9.64 16.19
N ASP A 434 23.53 -10.10 14.99
CA ASP A 434 24.45 -10.73 14.02
C ASP A 434 25.57 -9.78 13.57
N GLN A 435 25.33 -8.46 13.66
CA GLN A 435 26.33 -7.42 13.39
C GLN A 435 27.09 -6.98 14.64
N GLY A 436 26.92 -7.67 15.77
CA GLY A 436 27.56 -7.33 17.05
C GLY A 436 27.00 -6.07 17.70
N ARG A 437 25.76 -5.70 17.40
CA ARG A 437 25.09 -4.49 17.91
C ARG A 437 24.00 -4.86 18.90
N ALA A 438 23.90 -4.11 19.99
CA ALA A 438 22.85 -4.28 21.00
C ALA A 438 21.53 -3.66 20.49
N PRO A 439 20.44 -4.45 20.27
CA PRO A 439 19.19 -3.91 19.74
C PRO A 439 18.58 -2.78 20.57
N GLU A 440 18.79 -2.79 21.88
CA GLU A 440 18.34 -1.78 22.83
C GLU A 440 18.94 -0.39 22.58
N ASP A 441 20.10 -0.29 21.94
CA ASP A 441 20.76 0.98 21.61
C ASP A 441 20.16 1.67 20.38
N TYR A 442 19.16 1.06 19.74
CA TYR A 442 18.56 1.53 18.49
C TYR A 442 17.07 1.82 18.63
N LEU A 443 16.61 2.76 17.79
CA LEU A 443 15.21 3.02 17.48
C LEU A 443 14.95 2.65 16.02
N TRP A 444 13.81 2.01 15.75
CA TRP A 444 13.42 1.63 14.39
C TRP A 444 12.55 2.71 13.78
N ILE A 445 12.95 3.18 12.60
CA ILE A 445 12.33 4.31 11.92
C ILE A 445 11.88 3.86 10.53
N PRO A 446 10.59 4.00 10.17
CA PRO A 446 10.13 3.79 8.81
C PRO A 446 10.55 4.95 7.91
N VAL A 447 10.94 4.63 6.68
CA VAL A 447 11.44 5.56 5.67
C VAL A 447 10.74 5.29 4.34
N HIS A 448 10.39 6.37 3.64
CA HIS A 448 9.82 6.29 2.31
C HIS A 448 10.85 5.69 1.34
N PRO A 449 10.51 4.68 0.50
CA PRO A 449 11.48 4.03 -0.39
C PRO A 449 12.23 5.01 -1.29
N TRP A 450 11.52 5.99 -1.87
CA TRP A 450 12.15 7.08 -2.62
C TRP A 450 13.17 7.88 -1.80
N GLN A 451 12.86 8.20 -0.54
CA GLN A 451 13.75 8.96 0.33
C GLN A 451 15.01 8.16 0.68
N TRP A 452 14.86 6.85 0.87
CA TRP A 452 15.98 5.94 1.08
C TRP A 452 16.93 5.94 -0.12
N VAL A 453 16.41 5.63 -1.31
CA VAL A 453 17.22 5.50 -2.54
C VAL A 453 17.82 6.83 -2.97
N ASN A 454 17.03 7.90 -3.00
CA ASN A 454 17.40 9.18 -3.61
C ASN A 454 17.98 10.21 -2.64
N LYS A 455 18.05 9.92 -1.33
CA LYS A 455 18.61 10.85 -0.33
C LYS A 455 19.44 10.14 0.72
N LEU A 456 18.83 9.32 1.58
CA LEU A 456 19.50 8.84 2.80
C LEU A 456 20.69 7.92 2.51
N SER A 457 20.60 7.07 1.49
CA SER A 457 21.65 6.10 1.13
C SER A 457 23.02 6.74 0.85
N HIS A 458 23.05 8.00 0.40
CA HIS A 458 24.29 8.72 0.11
C HIS A 458 24.52 9.92 1.03
N LEU A 459 23.47 10.66 1.42
CA LEU A 459 23.63 11.80 2.33
C LEU A 459 24.05 11.36 3.74
N TYR A 460 23.65 10.16 4.16
CA TYR A 460 23.95 9.58 5.48
C TYR A 460 24.92 8.38 5.34
N ALA A 461 25.76 8.38 4.31
CA ALA A 461 26.71 7.30 4.07
C ALA A 461 27.70 7.13 5.25
N GLY A 462 28.03 8.21 5.96
CA GLY A 462 28.88 8.17 7.15
C GLY A 462 28.22 7.44 8.32
N GLU A 463 26.95 7.74 8.59
CA GLU A 463 26.15 7.08 9.63
C GLU A 463 25.91 5.61 9.29
N LEU A 464 25.74 5.27 8.01
CA LEU A 464 25.66 3.88 7.54
C LEU A 464 26.99 3.14 7.74
N ALA A 465 28.11 3.78 7.42
CA ALA A 465 29.44 3.17 7.55
C ALA A 465 29.86 2.95 9.02
N THR A 466 29.48 3.85 9.91
CA THR A 466 29.73 3.74 11.36
C THR A 466 28.69 2.86 12.07
N GLY A 467 27.52 2.69 11.45
CA GLY A 467 26.38 1.98 12.00
C GLY A 467 25.59 2.77 13.05
N ASP A 468 25.73 4.10 13.03
CA ASP A 468 24.73 5.01 13.61
C ASP A 468 23.36 4.83 12.92
N LEU A 469 23.37 4.37 11.66
CA LEU A 469 22.19 3.90 10.92
C LEU A 469 22.45 2.50 10.35
N VAL A 470 21.47 1.60 10.47
CA VAL A 470 21.53 0.24 9.92
C VAL A 470 20.29 -0.04 9.09
N TYR A 471 20.46 -0.52 7.86
CA TYR A 471 19.35 -0.91 6.98
C TYR A 471 18.76 -2.27 7.40
N LEU A 472 17.47 -2.29 7.77
CA LEU A 472 16.75 -3.49 8.22
C LEU A 472 15.91 -4.16 7.12
N GLY A 473 15.82 -3.52 5.95
CA GLY A 473 15.03 -4.01 4.82
C GLY A 473 13.60 -3.47 4.77
N PRO A 474 12.81 -3.97 3.80
CA PRO A 474 11.40 -3.61 3.70
C PRO A 474 10.58 -4.19 4.86
N GLY A 475 9.50 -3.49 5.21
CA GLY A 475 8.44 -4.00 6.07
C GLY A 475 7.57 -5.03 5.34
N ASP A 476 6.68 -5.70 6.08
CA ASP A 476 5.81 -6.74 5.51
C ASP A 476 4.46 -6.21 5.01
N ASP A 477 3.99 -5.10 5.60
CA ASP A 477 2.73 -4.43 5.21
C ASP A 477 2.92 -3.54 3.98
N ALA A 478 1.84 -3.43 3.21
CA ALA A 478 1.70 -2.50 2.10
C ALA A 478 0.86 -1.29 2.46
N TYR A 479 1.20 -0.17 1.84
CA TYR A 479 0.59 1.14 2.07
C TYR A 479 0.21 1.83 0.76
N LEU A 480 -0.76 2.74 0.84
CA LEU A 480 -1.11 3.70 -0.21
C LEU A 480 -0.77 5.12 0.19
N ALA A 481 -0.20 5.89 -0.75
CA ALA A 481 0.02 7.31 -0.58
C ALA A 481 -1.31 8.06 -0.53
N GLN A 482 -1.52 8.81 0.55
CA GLN A 482 -2.64 9.75 0.69
C GLN A 482 -2.34 11.02 -0.12
N GLN A 483 -3.29 11.93 -0.32
CA GLN A 483 -3.14 13.15 -1.14
C GLN A 483 -1.94 14.03 -0.76
N SER A 484 -1.48 13.95 0.50
CA SER A 484 -0.25 14.61 0.97
C SER A 484 1.06 14.00 0.44
N ILE A 485 0.98 12.89 -0.32
CA ILE A 485 2.06 12.05 -0.88
C ILE A 485 2.81 11.26 0.20
N ARG A 486 3.27 11.95 1.24
CA ARG A 486 4.16 11.42 2.27
C ARG A 486 3.48 10.87 3.52
N THR A 487 2.15 10.91 3.57
CA THR A 487 1.35 10.22 4.60
C THR A 487 0.78 8.97 3.96
N LEU A 488 0.96 7.84 4.60
CA LEU A 488 0.66 6.53 4.03
C LEU A 488 -0.37 5.79 4.88
N PHE A 489 -1.40 5.23 4.22
CA PHE A 489 -2.43 4.41 4.85
C PHE A 489 -2.10 2.92 4.69
N ASN A 490 -2.23 2.14 5.76
CA ASN A 490 -1.92 0.71 5.73
C ASN A 490 -3.08 -0.10 5.13
N ILE A 491 -2.89 -0.63 3.92
CA ILE A 491 -3.91 -1.45 3.24
C ILE A 491 -3.81 -2.95 3.56
N SER A 492 -2.75 -3.37 4.26
CA SER A 492 -2.65 -4.74 4.78
C SER A 492 -3.43 -4.92 6.06
N ASN A 493 -3.46 -3.86 6.88
CA ASN A 493 -4.24 -3.78 8.10
C ASN A 493 -4.80 -2.34 8.27
N PRO A 494 -6.00 -2.07 7.73
CA PRO A 494 -6.66 -0.75 7.77
C PRO A 494 -6.88 -0.17 9.17
N GLY A 495 -6.79 -0.98 10.23
CA GLY A 495 -6.90 -0.53 11.62
C GLY A 495 -5.59 -0.02 12.24
N LYS A 496 -4.45 -0.11 11.52
CA LYS A 496 -3.16 0.44 11.95
C LYS A 496 -3.07 1.94 11.69
N ARG A 497 -2.08 2.57 12.32
CA ARG A 497 -1.83 4.01 12.19
C ARG A 497 -1.39 4.38 10.77
N TYR A 498 -1.67 5.62 10.39
CA TYR A 498 -1.00 6.24 9.26
C TYR A 498 0.49 6.40 9.57
N VAL A 499 1.33 6.39 8.54
CA VAL A 499 2.76 6.71 8.66
C VAL A 499 3.07 7.94 7.83
N LYS A 500 3.51 9.03 8.48
CA LYS A 500 3.91 10.28 7.84
C LYS A 500 5.43 10.39 7.84
N MET A 501 6.03 10.58 6.67
CA MET A 501 7.48 10.47 6.49
C MET A 501 8.10 11.74 5.90
N ALA A 502 9.39 11.94 6.13
CA ALA A 502 10.15 12.94 5.38
C ALA A 502 10.27 12.50 3.91
N LEU A 503 9.96 13.41 2.98
CA LEU A 503 10.08 13.20 1.55
C LEU A 503 10.63 14.47 0.88
N SER A 504 11.86 14.43 0.39
CA SER A 504 12.55 15.59 -0.20
C SER A 504 12.13 15.86 -1.66
N VAL A 505 10.81 15.83 -1.90
CA VAL A 505 10.15 16.21 -3.15
C VAL A 505 9.54 17.60 -2.96
N LEU A 506 9.67 18.46 -3.97
CA LEU A 506 9.07 19.79 -3.98
C LEU A 506 7.66 19.70 -4.56
N ASN A 507 6.66 20.22 -3.83
CA ASN A 507 5.30 20.33 -4.35
C ASN A 507 4.65 21.59 -3.77
N MET A 508 4.01 22.41 -4.61
CA MET A 508 3.41 23.69 -4.21
C MET A 508 4.41 24.64 -3.53
N GLY A 509 5.65 24.72 -4.04
CA GLY A 509 6.67 25.62 -3.47
C GLY A 509 7.30 25.20 -2.15
N PHE A 510 6.94 24.03 -1.58
CA PHE A 510 7.53 23.52 -0.34
C PHE A 510 8.09 22.10 -0.50
N THR A 511 9.30 21.88 0.01
CA THR A 511 9.83 20.53 0.19
C THR A 511 9.00 19.80 1.24
N ARG A 512 8.61 18.55 0.98
CA ARG A 512 7.82 17.73 1.90
C ARG A 512 8.69 17.08 3.01
N GLY A 513 9.57 17.89 3.62
CA GLY A 513 10.42 17.50 4.75
C GLY A 513 9.69 17.49 6.09
N LEU A 514 10.19 16.72 7.06
CA LEU A 514 9.63 16.61 8.41
C LEU A 514 10.70 17.09 9.41
N SER A 515 10.40 18.15 10.17
CA SER A 515 11.37 18.75 11.09
C SER A 515 11.52 17.92 12.36
N ALA A 516 12.75 17.53 12.68
CA ALA A 516 13.07 16.79 13.91
C ALA A 516 12.71 17.59 15.17
N ASP A 517 12.86 18.92 15.15
CA ASP A 517 12.52 19.79 16.28
C ASP A 517 11.01 19.77 16.58
N TYR A 518 10.19 19.83 15.53
CA TYR A 518 8.73 19.75 15.67
C TYR A 518 8.29 18.39 16.21
N MET A 519 8.96 17.30 15.84
CA MET A 519 8.62 15.95 16.32
C MET A 519 8.84 15.76 17.82
N GLN A 520 9.63 16.63 18.48
CA GLN A 520 9.84 16.56 19.93
C GLN A 520 8.61 17.00 20.72
N THR A 521 7.79 17.89 20.17
CA THR A 521 6.64 18.48 20.88
C THR A 521 5.30 18.02 20.33
N ASN A 522 5.27 17.44 19.13
CA ASN A 522 4.05 17.13 18.40
C ASN A 522 3.06 16.22 19.16
N PRO A 523 3.47 15.10 19.78
CA PRO A 523 2.52 14.25 20.52
C PRO A 523 1.89 14.96 21.72
N ALA A 524 2.66 15.79 22.44
CA ALA A 524 2.15 16.56 23.57
C ALA A 524 1.12 17.62 23.15
N VAL A 525 1.32 18.26 21.98
CA VAL A 525 0.33 19.17 21.39
C VAL A 525 -0.94 18.41 21.02
N ASN A 526 -0.81 17.21 20.41
CA ASN A 526 -1.95 16.38 20.04
C ASN A 526 -2.74 15.89 21.26
N ASP A 527 -2.08 15.48 22.34
CA ASP A 527 -2.72 15.11 23.60
C ASP A 527 -3.48 16.29 24.22
N TRP A 528 -2.90 17.50 24.16
CA TRP A 528 -3.58 18.71 24.62
C TRP A 528 -4.82 19.05 23.79
N VAL A 529 -4.73 19.02 22.46
CA VAL A 529 -5.87 19.26 21.56
C VAL A 529 -6.95 18.19 21.77
N ALA A 530 -6.58 16.92 21.84
CA ALA A 530 -7.54 15.82 22.04
C ALA A 530 -8.27 15.96 23.37
N LYS A 531 -7.57 16.36 24.44
CA LYS A 531 -8.19 16.66 25.74
C LYS A 531 -9.17 17.82 25.63
N LEU A 532 -8.79 18.92 24.99
CA LEU A 532 -9.66 20.09 24.79
C LEU A 532 -10.94 19.70 24.04
N VAL A 533 -10.82 18.93 22.96
CA VAL A 533 -11.97 18.45 22.18
C VAL A 533 -12.88 17.54 23.00
N ALA A 534 -12.32 16.67 23.84
CA ALA A 534 -13.07 15.75 24.68
C ALA A 534 -13.82 16.46 25.82
N GLU A 535 -13.28 17.55 26.34
CA GLU A 535 -13.86 18.31 27.46
C GLU A 535 -14.84 19.42 27.01
N ASP A 536 -14.83 19.80 25.72
CA ASP A 536 -15.72 20.82 25.17
C ASP A 536 -17.10 20.24 24.80
N ALA A 537 -18.14 20.71 25.49
CA ALA A 537 -19.51 20.22 25.31
C ALA A 537 -20.07 20.49 23.90
N GLU A 538 -19.70 21.60 23.25
CA GLU A 538 -20.19 21.92 21.91
C GLU A 538 -19.51 21.03 20.86
N LEU A 539 -18.19 20.84 20.97
CA LEU A 539 -17.46 19.96 20.04
C LEU A 539 -17.96 18.51 20.14
N GLN A 540 -18.22 18.03 21.36
CA GLN A 540 -18.82 16.70 21.58
C GLN A 540 -20.24 16.61 20.99
N ARG A 541 -21.06 17.65 21.18
CA ARG A 541 -22.42 17.70 20.61
C ARG A 541 -22.41 17.63 19.08
N GLN A 542 -21.37 18.16 18.42
CA GLN A 542 -21.20 18.14 16.96
C GLN A 542 -20.53 16.84 16.46
N GLY A 543 -20.06 15.97 17.34
CA GLY A 543 -19.32 14.75 16.97
C GLY A 543 -17.92 15.05 16.39
N PHE A 544 -17.35 16.22 16.67
CA PHE A 544 -16.01 16.57 16.21
C PHE A 544 -14.96 15.74 16.96
N SER A 545 -13.99 15.20 16.22
CA SER A 545 -12.87 14.45 16.78
C SER A 545 -11.58 14.75 16.02
N VAL A 546 -10.45 14.41 16.62
CA VAL A 546 -9.12 14.60 16.04
C VAL A 546 -8.41 13.26 15.89
N LEU A 547 -7.72 13.09 14.77
CA LEU A 547 -6.76 12.00 14.58
C LEU A 547 -5.42 12.47 15.16
N ARG A 548 -5.02 11.91 16.31
CA ARG A 548 -3.76 12.24 16.97
C ARG A 548 -2.57 11.75 16.15
N GLU A 549 -1.55 12.60 16.01
CA GLU A 549 -0.24 12.26 15.42
C GLU A 549 0.70 11.58 16.41
#